data_AF-A0AA37LTY8-F1
#
_entry.id   AF-A0AA37LTY8-F1
#
_cell.length_a   1.000
_cell.length_b   1.000
_cell.length_c   1.000
_cell.angle_alpha   90.00
_cell.angle_beta   90.00
_cell.angle_gamma   90.00
#
_symmetry.space_group_name_H-M   'P 1'
#
loop_
_entity.id
_entity.type
_entity.pdbx_description
1 polymer ?
#
loop_
_entity_poly.entity_id
_entity_poly.type
_entity_poly.pdbx_seq_one_letter_code
_entity_poly.pdbx_strand_id
1 'polypeptide(L)'
;MAVDIEELIILPFREVVERGKEATTNAEEAQNEDPEQAKQMMKFATMITKEGERALKRLQPLWDNQVEKHGDMFKEIIADNDEIAEKRRVLEELLYDFEDFIELGTFDSSKFAEVQAATRSFALDVLDSIKRMKIETKTPTTPLPARTGTAVAEW
;
A
#
# COMPACT_ATOMS: atom_id res chain seq x y z
N MET A 1 -10.20 19.20 -8.48
CA MET A 1 -9.89 17.87 -9.02
C MET A 1 -10.02 16.91 -7.85
N ALA A 2 -10.80 15.84 -7.98
CA ALA A 2 -10.81 14.80 -6.94
C ALA A 2 -9.45 14.09 -7.02
N VAL A 3 -8.75 13.98 -5.89
CA VAL A 3 -7.51 13.19 -5.82
C VAL A 3 -7.89 11.72 -6.00
N ASP A 4 -7.22 10.98 -6.89
CA ASP A 4 -7.51 9.56 -7.03
C ASP A 4 -7.10 8.83 -5.75
N ILE A 5 -8.04 8.08 -5.18
CA ILE A 5 -7.79 7.29 -3.97
C ILE A 5 -6.69 6.27 -4.22
N GLU A 6 -6.57 5.75 -5.43
CA GLU A 6 -5.45 4.87 -5.77
C GLU A 6 -4.11 5.57 -5.56
N GLU A 7 -3.97 6.82 -6.01
CA GLU A 7 -2.74 7.59 -5.79
C GLU A 7 -2.50 7.79 -4.29
N LEU A 8 -3.53 8.15 -3.52
CA LEU A 8 -3.41 8.31 -2.07
C LEU A 8 -2.97 7.02 -1.36
N ILE A 9 -3.36 5.86 -1.84
CA ILE A 9 -3.00 4.58 -1.21
C ILE A 9 -1.64 4.07 -1.70
N ILE A 10 -1.36 4.17 -3.00
CA ILE A 10 -0.21 3.52 -3.63
C ILE A 10 1.03 4.42 -3.64
N LEU A 11 0.86 5.73 -3.86
CA LEU A 11 1.98 6.66 -4.04
C LEU A 11 2.94 6.70 -2.84
N PRO A 12 2.47 6.72 -1.57
CA PRO A 12 3.38 6.74 -0.43
C PRO A 12 4.36 5.55 -0.42
N PHE A 13 3.94 4.37 -0.88
CA PHE A 13 4.85 3.21 -0.97
C PHE A 13 5.88 3.35 -2.09
N ARG A 14 5.54 4.03 -3.20
CA ARG A 14 6.49 4.32 -4.28
C ARG A 14 7.54 5.32 -3.82
N GLU A 15 7.11 6.35 -3.10
CA GLU A 15 8.01 7.35 -2.50
C GLU A 15 8.98 6.73 -1.50
N VAL A 16 8.53 5.80 -0.63
CA VAL A 16 9.43 5.04 0.26
C VAL A 16 10.53 4.29 -0.53
N VAL A 17 10.18 3.70 -1.66
CA VAL A 17 11.14 2.98 -2.53
C VAL A 17 12.11 3.95 -3.19
N GLU A 18 11.62 5.10 -3.64
CA GLU A 18 12.43 6.15 -4.26
C GLU A 18 13.45 6.72 -3.27
N ARG A 19 13.00 7.21 -2.11
CA ARG A 19 13.88 7.75 -1.06
C ARG A 19 14.87 6.72 -0.52
N GLY A 20 14.46 5.46 -0.42
CA GLY A 20 15.36 4.37 -0.05
C GLY A 20 16.45 4.10 -1.10
N LYS A 21 16.16 4.29 -2.38
CA LYS A 21 17.17 4.20 -3.45
C LYS A 21 18.09 5.42 -3.46
N GLU A 22 17.57 6.62 -3.29
CA GLU A 22 18.36 7.85 -3.15
C GLU A 22 19.34 7.75 -1.98
N ALA A 23 18.87 7.34 -0.79
CA ALA A 23 19.74 7.12 0.36
C ALA A 23 20.81 6.03 0.11
N THR A 24 20.52 5.03 -0.73
CA THR A 24 21.51 4.03 -1.13
C THR A 24 22.58 4.67 -2.02
N THR A 25 22.18 5.46 -3.01
CA THR A 25 23.10 6.20 -3.89
C THR A 25 23.98 7.17 -3.08
N ASN A 26 23.39 7.94 -2.17
CA ASN A 26 24.13 8.88 -1.33
C ASN A 26 25.16 8.16 -0.44
N ALA A 27 24.81 6.99 0.11
CA ALA A 27 25.75 6.15 0.86
C ALA A 27 26.88 5.59 -0.01
N GLU A 28 26.62 5.22 -1.25
CA GLU A 28 27.63 4.73 -2.20
C GLU A 28 28.60 5.85 -2.61
N GLU A 29 28.11 7.04 -2.91
CA GLU A 29 28.93 8.18 -3.31
C GLU A 29 29.86 8.66 -2.19
N ALA A 30 29.36 8.69 -0.95
CA ALA A 30 30.11 9.13 0.22
C ALA A 30 30.86 7.99 0.95
N GLN A 31 30.95 6.79 0.34
CA GLN A 31 31.59 5.61 0.94
C GLN A 31 33.05 5.85 1.37
N ASN A 32 33.77 6.72 0.68
CA ASN A 32 35.17 7.03 0.99
C ASN A 32 35.32 8.05 2.14
N GLU A 33 34.26 8.78 2.50
CA GLU A 33 34.28 9.81 3.54
C GLU A 33 34.14 9.19 4.93
N ASP A 34 33.10 8.38 5.12
CA ASP A 34 32.88 7.58 6.32
C ASP A 34 32.33 6.19 5.94
N PRO A 35 33.20 5.18 5.76
CA PRO A 35 32.81 3.85 5.34
C PRO A 35 31.85 3.14 6.30
N GLU A 36 31.95 3.41 7.61
CA GLU A 36 31.10 2.75 8.60
C GLU A 36 29.70 3.36 8.62
N GLN A 37 29.62 4.69 8.58
CA GLN A 37 28.33 5.38 8.47
C GLN A 37 27.64 5.07 7.13
N ALA A 38 28.37 5.07 6.02
CA ALA A 38 27.85 4.72 4.71
C ALA A 38 27.29 3.30 4.67
N LYS A 39 28.00 2.34 5.29
CA LYS A 39 27.52 0.97 5.41
C LYS A 39 26.25 0.84 6.26
N GLN A 40 26.13 1.62 7.33
CA GLN A 40 24.91 1.66 8.13
C GLN A 40 23.75 2.26 7.33
N MET A 41 23.95 3.41 6.71
CA MET A 41 22.95 4.06 5.87
C MET A 41 22.45 3.13 4.76
N MET A 42 23.37 2.49 4.02
CA MET A 42 23.02 1.54 2.96
C MET A 42 22.20 0.35 3.48
N LYS A 43 22.49 -0.15 4.70
CA LYS A 43 21.70 -1.20 5.34
C LYS A 43 20.26 -0.75 5.59
N PHE A 44 20.07 0.43 6.19
CA PHE A 44 18.74 0.95 6.51
C PHE A 44 17.96 1.37 5.26
N ALA A 45 18.63 2.01 4.29
CA ALA A 45 18.09 2.35 2.98
C ALA A 45 17.59 1.10 2.23
N THR A 46 18.36 0.01 2.25
CA THR A 46 17.94 -1.28 1.69
C THR A 46 16.71 -1.86 2.41
N MET A 47 16.62 -1.69 3.73
CA MET A 47 15.50 -2.21 4.53
C MET A 47 14.19 -1.49 4.19
N ILE A 48 14.20 -0.15 4.11
CA ILE A 48 12.99 0.63 3.75
C ILE A 48 12.58 0.37 2.30
N THR A 49 13.54 0.31 1.36
CA THR A 49 13.27 0.00 -0.06
C THR A 49 12.55 -1.34 -0.19
N LYS A 50 13.06 -2.38 0.48
CA LYS A 50 12.45 -3.72 0.47
C LYS A 50 11.06 -3.75 1.10
N GLU A 51 10.79 -2.93 2.10
CA GLU A 51 9.46 -2.87 2.73
C GLU A 51 8.45 -2.20 1.79
N GLY A 52 8.81 -1.07 1.16
CA GLY A 52 7.99 -0.41 0.14
C GLY A 52 7.70 -1.32 -1.06
N GLU A 53 8.73 -1.98 -1.61
CA GLU A 53 8.56 -2.94 -2.71
C GLU A 53 7.66 -4.12 -2.31
N ARG A 54 7.80 -4.62 -1.08
CA ARG A 54 6.94 -5.69 -0.55
C ARG A 54 5.49 -5.24 -0.43
N ALA A 55 5.25 -4.01 0.02
CA ALA A 55 3.91 -3.44 0.12
C ALA A 55 3.28 -3.34 -1.28
N LEU A 56 3.97 -2.72 -2.24
CA LEU A 56 3.51 -2.57 -3.63
C LEU A 56 3.20 -3.91 -4.29
N LYS A 57 4.10 -4.90 -4.14
CA LYS A 57 3.91 -6.24 -4.71
C LYS A 57 2.66 -6.95 -4.19
N ARG A 58 2.18 -6.61 -2.99
CA ARG A 58 0.98 -7.20 -2.38
C ARG A 58 -0.27 -6.38 -2.62
N LEU A 59 -0.16 -5.06 -2.53
CA LEU A 59 -1.28 -4.14 -2.59
C LEU A 59 -1.75 -3.90 -4.02
N GLN A 60 -0.86 -3.60 -4.96
CA GLN A 60 -1.26 -3.24 -6.33
C GLN A 60 -2.15 -4.31 -6.98
N PRO A 61 -1.79 -5.61 -6.98
CA PRO A 61 -2.64 -6.61 -7.63
C PRO A 61 -4.00 -6.79 -6.93
N LEU A 62 -4.08 -6.58 -5.62
CA LEU A 62 -5.32 -6.66 -4.87
C LEU A 62 -6.20 -5.45 -5.12
N TRP A 63 -5.60 -4.25 -5.15
CA TRP A 63 -6.25 -3.00 -5.50
C TRP A 63 -6.89 -3.09 -6.88
N ASP A 64 -6.07 -3.40 -7.90
CA ASP A 64 -6.51 -3.53 -9.29
C ASP A 64 -7.68 -4.51 -9.42
N ASN A 65 -7.59 -5.66 -8.73
CA ASN A 65 -8.65 -6.67 -8.76
C ASN A 65 -9.97 -6.22 -8.10
N GLN A 66 -9.91 -5.44 -7.01
CA GLN A 66 -11.12 -4.92 -6.37
C GLN A 66 -11.74 -3.78 -7.17
N VAL A 67 -10.92 -2.89 -7.75
CA VAL A 67 -11.38 -1.84 -8.65
C VAL A 67 -12.06 -2.45 -9.88
N GLU A 68 -11.50 -3.50 -10.48
CA GLU A 68 -12.12 -4.22 -11.60
C GLU A 68 -13.49 -4.82 -11.23
N LYS A 69 -13.63 -5.37 -10.01
CA LYS A 69 -14.86 -6.05 -9.56
C LYS A 69 -15.95 -5.11 -9.08
N HIS A 70 -15.57 -4.02 -8.44
CA HIS A 70 -16.48 -3.20 -7.63
C HIS A 70 -16.45 -1.71 -7.99
N GLY A 71 -15.50 -1.28 -8.83
CA GLY A 71 -15.39 0.09 -9.32
C GLY A 71 -15.32 1.13 -8.21
N ASP A 72 -16.03 2.23 -8.40
CA ASP A 72 -15.98 3.38 -7.50
C ASP A 72 -16.49 3.07 -6.09
N MET A 73 -17.40 2.10 -5.92
CA MET A 73 -17.89 1.70 -4.59
C MET A 73 -16.75 1.20 -3.69
N PHE A 74 -15.79 0.46 -4.25
CA PHE A 74 -14.60 0.05 -3.50
C PHE A 74 -13.73 1.24 -3.14
N LYS A 75 -13.52 2.17 -4.08
CA LYS A 75 -12.73 3.38 -3.85
C LYS A 75 -13.35 4.27 -2.76
N GLU A 76 -14.67 4.44 -2.76
CA GLU A 76 -15.42 5.19 -1.74
C GLU A 76 -15.29 4.54 -0.36
N ILE A 77 -15.45 3.22 -0.25
CA ILE A 77 -15.29 2.51 1.04
C ILE A 77 -13.89 2.70 1.62
N ILE A 78 -12.85 2.65 0.78
CA ILE A 78 -11.47 2.90 1.23
C ILE A 78 -11.28 4.38 1.59
N ALA A 79 -11.85 5.31 0.83
CA ALA A 79 -11.74 6.75 1.10
C ALA A 79 -12.37 7.15 2.43
N ASP A 80 -13.49 6.53 2.79
CA ASP A 80 -14.24 6.78 4.02
C ASP A 80 -13.67 6.04 5.24
N ASN A 81 -12.56 5.31 5.06
CA ASN A 81 -11.90 4.59 6.16
C ASN A 81 -10.92 5.52 6.90
N ASP A 82 -11.38 6.08 8.02
CA ASP A 82 -10.60 6.98 8.88
C ASP A 82 -9.28 6.37 9.38
N GLU A 83 -9.25 5.05 9.63
CA GLU A 83 -8.03 4.37 10.09
C GLU A 83 -6.98 4.33 8.98
N ILE A 84 -7.38 4.03 7.74
CA ILE A 84 -6.50 4.11 6.56
C ILE A 84 -6.02 5.55 6.35
N ALA A 85 -6.92 6.53 6.44
CA ALA A 85 -6.58 7.93 6.25
C ALA A 85 -5.54 8.41 7.28
N GLU A 86 -5.69 8.02 8.55
CA GLU A 86 -4.75 8.36 9.60
C GLU A 86 -3.39 7.70 9.40
N LYS A 87 -3.35 6.41 9.05
CA LYS A 87 -2.10 5.70 8.77
C LYS A 87 -1.36 6.27 7.57
N ARG A 88 -2.10 6.68 6.53
CA ARG A 88 -1.53 7.37 5.37
C ARG A 88 -0.88 8.68 5.81
N ARG A 89 -1.58 9.53 6.57
CA ARG A 89 -1.05 10.82 7.06
C ARG A 89 0.23 10.65 7.85
N VAL A 90 0.30 9.66 8.74
CA VAL A 90 1.52 9.38 9.52
C VAL A 90 2.69 9.04 8.60
N LEU A 91 2.47 8.23 7.56
CA LEU A 91 3.53 7.91 6.61
C LEU A 91 3.92 9.13 5.76
N GLU A 92 2.95 9.91 5.29
CA GLU A 92 3.17 11.13 4.51
C GLU A 92 3.95 12.20 5.30
N GLU A 93 3.64 12.39 6.59
CA GLU A 93 4.36 13.29 7.49
C GLU A 93 5.81 12.85 7.68
N LEU A 94 6.03 11.57 7.94
CA LEU A 94 7.39 11.02 8.05
C LEU A 94 8.17 11.16 6.75
N LEU A 95 7.54 10.91 5.60
CA LEU A 95 8.17 11.04 4.28
C LEU A 95 8.52 12.49 3.93
N TYR A 96 7.71 13.46 4.35
CA TYR A 96 7.98 14.88 4.18
C TYR A 96 9.29 15.27 4.88
N ASP A 97 9.44 14.87 6.15
CA ASP A 97 10.65 15.16 6.93
C ASP A 97 11.84 14.27 6.50
N PHE A 98 11.59 13.14 5.84
CA PHE A 98 12.62 12.14 5.57
C PHE A 98 13.72 12.63 4.63
N GLU A 99 13.43 13.57 3.73
CA GLU A 99 14.43 14.18 2.83
C GLU A 99 15.61 14.78 3.58
N ASP A 100 15.41 15.24 4.81
CA ASP A 100 16.49 15.82 5.62
C ASP A 100 17.50 14.77 6.13
N PHE A 101 17.18 13.47 6.05
CA PHE A 101 17.96 12.38 6.63
C PHE A 101 18.54 11.40 5.59
N ILE A 102 18.33 11.65 4.29
CA ILE A 102 18.85 10.80 3.21
C ILE A 102 20.27 11.15 2.77
N GLU A 103 20.96 12.04 3.47
CA GLU A 103 22.37 12.38 3.23
C GLU A 103 23.27 11.75 4.28
N LEU A 104 24.53 11.44 3.93
CA LEU A 104 25.44 10.75 4.84
C LEU A 104 25.66 11.54 6.14
N GLY A 105 25.78 12.87 6.06
CA GLY A 105 26.05 13.74 7.21
C GLY A 105 24.86 13.94 8.14
N THR A 106 23.64 13.68 7.67
CA THR A 106 22.39 13.82 8.44
C THR A 106 21.73 12.48 8.74
N PHE A 107 22.35 11.38 8.31
CA PHE A 107 21.82 10.04 8.48
C PHE A 107 21.45 9.75 9.94
N ASP A 108 20.17 9.38 10.15
CA ASP A 108 19.67 8.91 11.42
C ASP A 108 18.93 7.57 11.24
N SER A 109 19.53 6.51 11.77
CA SER A 109 18.95 5.16 11.72
C SER A 109 17.55 5.05 12.35
N SER A 110 17.22 5.90 13.32
CA SER A 110 15.90 5.93 13.95
C SER A 110 14.83 6.43 12.99
N LYS A 111 15.15 7.44 12.17
CA LYS A 111 14.25 7.99 11.14
C LYS A 111 13.95 6.97 10.04
N PHE A 112 14.94 6.22 9.59
CA PHE A 112 14.72 5.11 8.67
C PHE A 112 13.82 4.02 9.30
N ALA A 113 13.99 3.73 10.59
CA ALA A 113 13.17 2.75 11.29
C ALA A 113 11.71 3.22 11.47
N GLU A 114 11.49 4.52 11.74
CA GLU A 114 10.16 5.14 11.82
C GLU A 114 9.43 5.01 10.48
N VAL A 115 10.07 5.40 9.37
CA VAL A 115 9.51 5.25 8.01
C VAL A 115 9.22 3.79 7.71
N GLN A 116 10.13 2.86 8.04
CA GLN A 116 9.90 1.42 7.84
C GLN A 116 8.66 0.93 8.60
N ALA A 117 8.51 1.32 9.87
CA ALA A 117 7.42 0.91 10.72
C ALA A 117 6.07 1.47 10.24
N ALA A 118 6.03 2.76 9.87
CA ALA A 118 4.85 3.40 9.32
C ALA A 118 4.44 2.77 7.98
N THR A 119 5.40 2.54 7.08
CA THR A 119 5.19 1.83 5.80
C THR A 119 4.53 0.48 6.04
N ARG A 120 5.07 -0.31 6.98
CA ARG A 120 4.55 -1.62 7.31
C ARG A 120 3.14 -1.56 7.91
N SER A 121 2.90 -0.65 8.85
CA SER A 121 1.59 -0.49 9.48
C SER A 121 0.55 -0.13 8.43
N PHE A 122 0.81 0.90 7.64
CA PHE A 122 -0.13 1.36 6.61
C PHE A 122 -0.43 0.25 5.60
N ALA A 123 0.59 -0.48 5.14
CA ALA A 123 0.39 -1.58 4.21
C ALA A 123 -0.49 -2.70 4.80
N LEU A 124 -0.30 -3.04 6.08
CA LEU A 124 -1.09 -4.09 6.73
C LEU A 124 -2.55 -3.67 6.93
N ASP A 125 -2.79 -2.43 7.31
CA ASP A 125 -4.14 -1.92 7.57
C ASP A 125 -4.96 -1.79 6.27
N VAL A 126 -4.32 -1.36 5.17
CA VAL A 126 -4.94 -1.36 3.84
C VAL A 126 -5.22 -2.80 3.38
N LEU A 127 -4.27 -3.72 3.54
CA LEU A 127 -4.46 -5.13 3.18
C LEU A 127 -5.61 -5.78 3.97
N ASP A 128 -5.72 -5.49 5.26
CA ASP A 128 -6.78 -6.01 6.11
C ASP A 128 -8.14 -5.44 5.70
N SER A 129 -8.20 -4.13 5.46
CA SER A 129 -9.41 -3.45 4.98
C SER A 129 -9.91 -4.02 3.65
N ILE A 130 -9.01 -4.22 2.69
CA ILE A 130 -9.34 -4.86 1.40
C ILE A 130 -9.90 -6.27 1.59
N LYS A 131 -9.30 -7.07 2.48
CA LYS A 131 -9.70 -8.48 2.69
C LYS A 131 -10.98 -8.63 3.49
N ARG A 132 -11.24 -7.75 4.44
CA ARG A 132 -12.45 -7.76 5.27
C ARG A 132 -13.67 -7.19 4.56
N MET A 133 -13.44 -6.49 3.45
CA MET A 133 -14.51 -5.95 2.63
C MET A 133 -15.38 -7.08 2.09
N LYS A 134 -16.57 -7.22 2.67
CA LYS A 134 -17.65 -8.04 2.11
C LYS A 134 -18.51 -7.13 1.25
N ILE A 135 -18.08 -6.88 0.02
CA ILE A 135 -18.97 -6.23 -0.94
C ILE A 135 -19.94 -7.32 -1.39
N GLU A 136 -21.19 -7.23 -0.93
CA GLU A 136 -22.27 -8.11 -1.38
C GLU A 136 -22.43 -7.93 -2.89
N THR A 137 -21.88 -8.86 -3.67
CA THR A 137 -22.27 -9.02 -5.06
C THR A 137 -23.73 -9.44 -5.03
N LYS A 138 -24.64 -8.51 -5.34
CA LYS A 138 -25.98 -8.90 -5.76
C LYS A 138 -25.83 -9.68 -7.05
N THR A 139 -25.60 -10.98 -6.95
CA THR A 139 -25.74 -11.92 -8.05
C THR A 139 -27.15 -11.69 -8.60
N PRO A 140 -27.32 -11.31 -9.88
CA PRO A 140 -28.65 -11.22 -10.46
C PRO A 140 -29.29 -12.59 -10.26
N THR A 141 -30.33 -12.63 -9.43
CA THR A 141 -31.14 -13.84 -9.28
C THR A 141 -31.91 -13.98 -10.58
N THR A 142 -31.29 -14.62 -11.58
CA THR A 142 -32.00 -15.08 -12.76
C THR A 142 -33.06 -16.06 -12.27
N PRO A 143 -34.35 -15.78 -12.42
CA PRO A 143 -35.39 -16.73 -12.03
C PRO A 143 -35.24 -17.97 -12.90
N LEU A 144 -35.01 -19.13 -12.29
CA LEU A 144 -35.09 -20.42 -12.96
C LEU A 144 -36.48 -20.55 -13.59
N PRO A 145 -36.61 -20.88 -14.90
CA PRO A 145 -37.91 -21.12 -15.49
C PRO A 145 -38.57 -22.32 -14.80
N ALA A 146 -39.79 -22.10 -14.30
CA ALA A 146 -40.60 -23.11 -13.65
C ALA A 146 -40.76 -24.33 -14.57
N ARG A 147 -40.22 -25.46 -14.14
CA ARG A 147 -40.39 -26.75 -14.79
C ARG A 147 -41.80 -27.23 -14.49
N THR A 148 -42.74 -26.99 -15.41
CA THR A 148 -44.11 -27.54 -15.35
C THR A 148 -44.04 -29.06 -15.42
N GLY A 149 -44.24 -29.72 -14.28
CA GLY A 149 -44.55 -31.14 -14.22
C GLY A 149 -46.01 -31.35 -14.58
N THR A 150 -46.26 -31.99 -15.72
CA THR A 150 -47.59 -32.54 -16.02
C THR A 150 -47.58 -34.00 -15.59
N ALA A 151 -48.27 -34.28 -14.49
CA ALA A 151 -48.55 -35.62 -14.04
C ALA A 151 -49.61 -36.27 -14.92
N VAL A 152 -49.40 -37.57 -15.14
CA VAL A 152 -50.27 -38.58 -15.75
C VAL A 152 -51.70 -38.59 -15.23
N ALA A 153 -52.65 -38.96 -16.10
CA ALA A 153 -53.94 -39.53 -15.71
C ALA A 153 -54.25 -40.75 -16.59
N GLU A 154 -54.25 -41.92 -15.96
CA GLU A 154 -54.88 -43.16 -16.42
C GLU A 154 -56.40 -42.98 -16.53
N TRP A 155 -57.03 -43.53 -17.58
CA TRP A 155 -58.27 -44.34 -17.56
C TRP A 155 -58.27 -45.26 -18.80
#